data_AF-A0A397LJY7-F1
#
_entry.id   AF-A0A397LJY7-F1
#
_cell.length_a   1.000
_cell.length_b   1.000
_cell.length_c   1.000
_cell.angle_alpha   90.00
_cell.angle_beta   90.00
_cell.angle_gamma   90.00
#
_symmetry.space_group_name_H-M   'P 1'
#
loop_
_entity.id
_entity.type
_entity.pdbx_description
1 polymer ?
#
loop_
_entity_poly.entity_id
_entity_poly.type
_entity_poly.pdbx_seq_one_letter_code
_entity_poly.pdbx_strand_id
1 'polypeptide(L)'
;MKNIFLVTLISLGLISCSNEELGLNDHSAEISANAQYSLKKGNPNSNSSYTDYNVHVGVSADGTLWTYTITRSKPNAKNLSHFIIDLGNCGDESASFANIIYATVNGAPANLVPTEGSGTGCDPQATTTNFVKVNTEAATSWVIVIKFDRGYASAEADSWIKAGTSCNSAKSTAPGCPIEDYCSFSQGFFFANGALQNGASASWVNGLTIGGVTYNQAQGMTIWSIDRGPGGNQVLNAFFQLGAVRLSGVDSEVQTQADIIDDYFTAVGNVFGYLVTVNGKTYFNLPTNGGGYTVAQVIAAGSAIGTFVDENHCD
;
A
#
# COMPACT_ATOMS: atom_id res chain seq x y z
N MET A 1 -19.15 -48.21 -56.24
CA MET A 1 -19.31 -46.76 -56.42
C MET A 1 -20.44 -46.27 -55.53
N LYS A 2 -20.12 -45.65 -54.39
CA LYS A 2 -20.98 -44.71 -53.65
C LYS A 2 -20.13 -44.08 -52.55
N ASN A 3 -19.69 -42.85 -52.80
CA ASN A 3 -18.99 -42.01 -51.84
C ASN A 3 -20.04 -41.43 -50.88
N ILE A 4 -19.90 -41.69 -49.59
CA ILE A 4 -20.67 -41.00 -48.55
C ILE A 4 -19.72 -39.98 -47.93
N PHE A 5 -19.95 -38.71 -48.27
CA PHE A 5 -19.34 -37.56 -47.62
C PHE A 5 -19.89 -37.45 -46.20
N LEU A 6 -19.04 -37.66 -45.20
CA LEU A 6 -19.34 -37.33 -43.81
C LEU A 6 -18.99 -35.86 -43.59
N VAL A 7 -20.01 -35.01 -43.54
CA VAL A 7 -19.90 -33.59 -43.18
C VAL A 7 -19.92 -33.51 -41.66
N THR A 8 -18.76 -33.23 -41.06
CA THR A 8 -18.67 -32.94 -39.63
C THR A 8 -19.04 -31.48 -39.40
N LEU A 9 -20.20 -31.23 -38.79
CA LEU A 9 -20.61 -29.91 -38.31
C LEU A 9 -19.71 -29.48 -37.15
N ILE A 10 -19.01 -28.36 -37.33
CA ILE A 10 -18.35 -27.63 -36.24
C ILE A 10 -19.44 -26.80 -35.55
N SER A 11 -19.87 -27.20 -34.35
CA SER A 11 -20.66 -26.33 -33.49
C SER A 11 -19.73 -25.36 -32.76
N LEU A 12 -19.70 -24.10 -33.21
CA LEU A 12 -19.18 -23.00 -32.42
C LEU A 12 -20.11 -22.78 -31.21
N GLY A 13 -19.69 -23.27 -30.04
CA GLY A 13 -20.26 -22.88 -28.78
C GLY A 13 -19.90 -21.44 -28.49
N LEU A 14 -20.86 -20.53 -28.65
CA LEU A 14 -20.82 -19.20 -28.09
C LEU A 14 -20.98 -19.34 -26.57
N ILE A 15 -19.87 -19.40 -25.83
CA ILE A 15 -19.88 -19.17 -24.39
C ILE A 15 -19.98 -17.66 -24.22
N SER A 16 -21.20 -17.25 -23.85
CA SER A 16 -21.55 -15.92 -23.37
C SER A 16 -20.59 -15.47 -22.27
N CYS A 17 -19.81 -14.42 -22.53
CA CYS A 17 -19.25 -13.60 -21.47
C CYS A 17 -20.42 -12.95 -20.74
N SER A 18 -20.76 -13.47 -19.56
CA SER A 18 -21.48 -12.69 -18.56
C SER A 18 -20.58 -11.50 -18.22
N ASN A 19 -21.05 -10.30 -18.53
CA ASN A 19 -20.53 -9.07 -17.95
C ASN A 19 -20.86 -9.13 -16.45
N GLU A 20 -19.99 -9.74 -15.65
CA GLU A 20 -19.89 -9.32 -14.26
C GLU A 20 -19.34 -7.89 -14.30
N GLU A 21 -20.24 -6.92 -14.08
CA GLU A 21 -19.84 -5.64 -13.52
C GLU A 21 -19.10 -5.96 -12.22
N LEU A 22 -17.77 -6.00 -12.31
CA LEU A 22 -16.91 -5.77 -11.17
C LEU A 22 -17.28 -4.39 -10.67
N GLY A 23 -18.18 -4.37 -9.68
CA GLY A 23 -18.30 -3.25 -8.77
C GLY A 23 -16.92 -3.07 -8.16
N LEU A 24 -16.14 -2.18 -8.77
CA LEU A 24 -15.01 -1.54 -8.13
C LEU A 24 -15.59 -0.97 -6.84
N ASN A 25 -15.33 -1.67 -5.74
CA ASN A 25 -15.46 -1.09 -4.42
C ASN A 25 -14.53 0.11 -4.46
N ASP A 26 -15.12 1.27 -4.68
CA ASP A 26 -14.54 2.56 -4.42
C ASP A 26 -14.13 2.50 -2.95
N HIS A 27 -12.85 2.18 -2.70
CA HIS A 27 -12.20 2.47 -1.44
C HIS A 27 -11.93 3.99 -1.40
N SER A 28 -12.97 4.79 -1.63
CA SER A 28 -13.09 6.10 -1.06
C SER A 28 -13.19 5.87 0.44
N ALA A 29 -12.04 5.81 1.12
CA ALA A 29 -12.02 6.01 2.55
C ALA A 29 -12.61 7.41 2.79
N GLU A 30 -13.91 7.46 3.12
CA GLU A 30 -14.53 8.65 3.71
C GLU A 30 -13.91 8.84 5.10
N ILE A 31 -12.66 9.31 5.13
CA ILE A 31 -12.09 9.88 6.34
C ILE A 31 -12.78 11.23 6.50
N SER A 32 -13.93 11.21 7.17
CA SER A 32 -14.55 12.40 7.73
C SER A 32 -13.59 13.00 8.76
N ALA A 33 -12.67 13.86 8.29
CA ALA A 33 -11.78 14.63 9.13
C ALA A 33 -12.62 15.56 10.02
N ASN A 34 -12.90 15.12 11.25
CA ASN A 34 -13.26 16.00 12.35
C ASN A 34 -12.00 16.78 12.74
N ALA A 35 -11.64 17.77 11.92
CA ALA A 35 -10.47 18.60 12.12
C ALA A 35 -10.57 19.34 13.47
N GLN A 36 -9.64 19.07 14.39
CA GLN A 36 -9.40 19.95 15.53
C GLN A 36 -8.73 21.23 15.01
N TYR A 37 -9.44 22.35 15.14
CA TYR A 37 -9.00 23.66 14.66
C TYR A 37 -8.12 24.36 15.70
N SER A 38 -6.82 24.49 15.45
CA SER A 38 -6.06 25.57 16.09
C SER A 38 -4.85 25.97 15.25
N LEU A 39 -4.86 27.19 14.75
CA LEU A 39 -3.84 28.25 14.93
C LEU A 39 -4.36 29.48 14.18
N LYS A 40 -5.06 30.36 14.91
CA LYS A 40 -5.68 31.57 14.33
C LYS A 40 -4.66 32.71 14.31
N LYS A 41 -3.91 32.85 13.21
CA LYS A 41 -3.20 34.11 12.87
C LYS A 41 -3.98 34.94 11.85
N GLY A 42 -5.29 34.68 11.71
CA GLY A 42 -6.17 35.48 10.87
C GLY A 42 -6.43 36.87 11.46
N ASN A 43 -6.55 37.88 10.60
CA ASN A 43 -7.03 39.21 10.98
C ASN A 43 -8.38 39.09 11.73
N PRO A 44 -8.52 39.62 12.97
CA PRO A 44 -9.75 39.52 13.75
C PRO A 44 -10.97 40.16 13.07
N ASN A 45 -10.74 41.02 12.06
CA ASN A 45 -11.78 41.65 11.26
C ASN A 45 -12.12 40.89 9.96
N SER A 46 -11.62 39.66 9.79
CA SER A 46 -11.97 38.85 8.63
C SER A 46 -13.28 38.08 8.84
N ASN A 47 -14.13 38.06 7.80
CA ASN A 47 -15.43 37.40 7.80
C ASN A 47 -15.39 35.94 7.30
N SER A 48 -14.20 35.37 7.03
CA SER A 48 -14.07 33.98 6.60
C SER A 48 -13.18 33.16 7.53
N SER A 49 -13.68 32.00 7.96
CA SER A 49 -12.94 30.95 8.69
C SER A 49 -12.75 29.70 7.84
N TYR A 50 -11.86 28.79 8.27
CA TYR A 50 -11.67 27.50 7.58
C TYR A 50 -12.98 26.71 7.48
N THR A 51 -13.81 26.74 8.53
CA THR A 51 -15.14 26.10 8.59
C THR A 51 -16.19 26.69 7.65
N ASP A 52 -15.88 27.79 6.95
CA ASP A 52 -16.76 28.34 5.91
C ASP A 52 -16.55 27.64 4.55
N TYR A 53 -15.65 26.65 4.52
CA TYR A 53 -15.34 25.80 3.38
C TYR A 53 -15.44 24.34 3.79
N ASN A 54 -15.87 23.48 2.86
CA ASN A 54 -15.70 22.03 2.96
C ASN A 54 -14.51 21.65 2.09
N VAL A 55 -13.56 20.89 2.65
CA VAL A 55 -12.40 20.35 1.93
C VAL A 55 -12.55 18.84 1.89
N HIS A 56 -12.79 18.30 0.71
CA HIS A 56 -12.80 16.86 0.46
C HIS A 56 -11.54 16.47 -0.32
N VAL A 57 -10.94 15.33 0.04
CA VAL A 57 -9.71 14.85 -0.58
C VAL A 57 -9.94 13.44 -1.11
N GLY A 58 -9.70 13.24 -2.40
CA GLY A 58 -9.66 11.93 -3.05
C GLY A 58 -8.24 11.60 -3.48
N VAL A 59 -7.86 10.34 -3.38
CA VAL A 59 -6.53 9.83 -3.75
C VAL A 59 -6.71 8.62 -4.66
N SER A 60 -5.91 8.51 -5.73
CA SER A 60 -5.90 7.31 -6.58
C SER A 60 -5.37 6.10 -5.81
N ALA A 61 -5.72 4.89 -6.26
CA ALA A 61 -5.30 3.64 -5.61
C ALA A 61 -3.76 3.51 -5.51
N ASP A 62 -3.03 4.02 -6.51
CA ASP A 62 -1.57 4.04 -6.53
C ASP A 62 -0.96 5.21 -5.73
N GLY A 63 -1.76 6.05 -5.07
CA GLY A 63 -1.31 7.20 -4.27
C GLY A 63 -0.69 8.35 -5.06
N THR A 64 -0.67 8.30 -6.39
CA THR A 64 0.05 9.27 -7.24
C THR A 64 -0.78 10.51 -7.56
N LEU A 65 -2.12 10.42 -7.56
CA LEU A 65 -3.03 11.48 -7.98
C LEU A 65 -3.91 11.92 -6.81
N TRP A 66 -3.81 13.19 -6.46
CA TRP A 66 -4.48 13.80 -5.33
C TRP A 66 -5.47 14.85 -5.81
N THR A 67 -6.74 14.73 -5.41
CA THR A 67 -7.82 15.65 -5.79
C THR A 67 -8.40 16.32 -4.56
N TYR A 68 -8.17 17.62 -4.40
CA TYR A 68 -8.76 18.45 -3.37
C TYR A 68 -9.97 19.19 -3.95
N THR A 69 -11.15 18.86 -3.46
CA THR A 69 -12.40 19.56 -3.79
C THR A 69 -12.76 20.48 -2.64
N ILE A 70 -12.59 21.79 -2.86
CA ILE A 70 -12.92 22.83 -1.89
C ILE A 70 -14.23 23.50 -2.33
N THR A 71 -15.23 23.54 -1.46
CA THR A 71 -16.52 24.19 -1.73
C THR A 71 -16.85 25.19 -0.63
N ARG A 72 -17.48 26.32 -0.99
CA ARG A 72 -17.99 27.25 0.02
C ARG A 72 -19.18 26.61 0.74
N SER A 73 -19.08 26.44 2.06
CA SER A 73 -20.14 25.88 2.89
C SER A 73 -21.09 26.96 3.43
N LYS A 74 -20.65 28.23 3.47
CA LYS A 74 -21.46 29.37 3.93
C LYS A 74 -21.59 30.50 2.89
N PRO A 75 -22.75 31.20 2.84
CA PRO A 75 -22.96 32.29 1.88
C PRO A 75 -21.99 33.48 2.00
N ASN A 76 -21.45 33.73 3.19
CA ASN A 76 -20.50 34.82 3.46
C ASN A 76 -19.04 34.45 3.18
N ALA A 77 -18.75 33.19 2.83
CA ALA A 77 -17.42 32.74 2.48
C ALA A 77 -16.90 33.52 1.25
N LYS A 78 -15.71 34.09 1.38
CA LYS A 78 -15.05 34.82 0.29
C LYS A 78 -14.47 33.85 -0.75
N ASN A 79 -14.02 34.38 -1.88
CA ASN A 79 -13.30 33.59 -2.85
C ASN A 79 -11.93 33.20 -2.30
N LEU A 80 -11.48 31.97 -2.59
CA LEU A 80 -10.11 31.56 -2.33
C LEU A 80 -9.15 32.37 -3.21
N SER A 81 -8.09 32.86 -2.59
CA SER A 81 -6.92 33.39 -3.30
C SER A 81 -5.91 32.27 -3.53
N HIS A 82 -5.68 31.43 -2.52
CA HIS A 82 -4.85 30.25 -2.63
C HIS A 82 -5.15 29.25 -1.53
N PHE A 83 -4.79 28.01 -1.81
CA PHE A 83 -4.77 26.89 -0.87
C PHE A 83 -3.32 26.45 -0.65
N ILE A 84 -2.95 26.10 0.57
CA ILE A 84 -1.61 25.62 0.92
C ILE A 84 -1.75 24.26 1.58
N ILE A 85 -0.90 23.32 1.19
CA ILE A 85 -0.83 21.97 1.77
C ILE A 85 0.60 21.75 2.25
N ASP A 86 0.76 21.33 3.51
CA ASP A 86 2.02 20.82 4.03
C ASP A 86 2.30 19.43 3.43
N LEU A 87 3.50 19.28 2.87
CA LEU A 87 3.97 18.04 2.28
C LEU A 87 4.99 17.33 3.18
N GLY A 88 5.48 17.97 4.25
CA GLY A 88 6.51 17.49 5.16
C GLY A 88 6.08 16.39 6.14
N ASN A 89 5.34 15.39 5.65
CA ASN A 89 4.65 14.41 6.49
C ASN A 89 5.37 13.06 6.64
N CYS A 90 6.60 12.93 6.11
CA CYS A 90 7.43 11.72 6.22
C CYS A 90 8.94 12.03 6.23
N GLY A 91 9.38 13.06 6.97
CA GLY A 91 10.80 13.41 7.07
C GLY A 91 11.44 13.64 5.69
N ASP A 92 12.58 13.00 5.44
CA ASP A 92 13.33 13.14 4.18
C ASP A 92 12.66 12.46 2.97
N GLU A 93 11.67 11.59 3.22
CA GLU A 93 10.97 10.84 2.15
C GLU A 93 9.64 11.49 1.75
N SER A 94 9.25 12.55 2.47
CA SER A 94 8.09 13.40 2.20
C SER A 94 7.98 13.75 0.71
N ALA A 95 6.74 13.85 0.20
CA ALA A 95 6.51 14.50 -1.08
C ALA A 95 7.08 15.92 -1.04
N SER A 96 7.63 16.41 -2.15
CA SER A 96 8.15 17.77 -2.25
C SER A 96 7.61 18.47 -3.49
N PHE A 97 7.82 19.77 -3.59
CA PHE A 97 7.48 20.53 -4.80
C PHE A 97 8.14 19.94 -6.06
N ALA A 98 9.33 19.35 -5.93
CA ALA A 98 10.06 18.75 -7.06
C ALA A 98 9.42 17.44 -7.55
N ASN A 99 8.62 16.77 -6.70
CA ASN A 99 7.94 15.52 -7.06
C ASN A 99 6.63 15.76 -7.82
N ILE A 100 6.17 17.01 -7.96
CA ILE A 100 4.93 17.33 -8.67
C ILE A 100 5.18 17.31 -10.18
N ILE A 101 4.56 16.36 -10.90
CA ILE A 101 4.60 16.28 -12.37
C ILE A 101 3.72 17.38 -12.97
N TYR A 102 2.48 17.48 -12.50
CA TYR A 102 1.55 18.50 -12.93
C TYR A 102 0.52 18.79 -11.83
N ALA A 103 -0.09 19.96 -11.92
CA ALA A 103 -1.29 20.27 -11.16
C ALA A 103 -2.27 21.09 -11.98
N THR A 104 -3.56 20.99 -11.64
CA THR A 104 -4.63 21.78 -12.24
C THR A 104 -5.53 22.39 -11.18
N VAL A 105 -6.16 23.53 -11.51
CA VAL A 105 -7.27 24.12 -10.77
C VAL A 105 -8.43 24.25 -11.74
N ASN A 106 -9.54 23.56 -11.45
CA ASN A 106 -10.72 23.51 -12.32
C ASN A 106 -10.38 23.11 -13.78
N GLY A 107 -9.43 22.18 -13.94
CA GLY A 107 -8.99 21.66 -15.24
C GLY A 107 -7.97 22.53 -15.99
N ALA A 108 -7.69 23.75 -15.54
CA ALA A 108 -6.62 24.59 -16.09
C ALA A 108 -5.29 24.35 -15.34
N PRO A 109 -4.11 24.47 -15.99
CA PRO A 109 -2.82 24.34 -15.30
C PRO A 109 -2.73 25.24 -14.07
N ALA A 110 -2.34 24.65 -12.94
CA ALA A 110 -2.24 25.37 -11.68
C ALA A 110 -0.99 26.25 -11.64
N ASN A 111 -1.12 27.44 -11.05
CA ASN A 111 0.03 28.28 -10.70
C ASN A 111 0.54 27.91 -9.30
N LEU A 112 1.50 26.99 -9.27
CA LEU A 112 2.13 26.49 -8.05
C LEU A 112 3.33 27.36 -7.64
N VAL A 113 3.45 27.61 -6.33
CA VAL A 113 4.60 28.35 -5.78
C VAL A 113 5.08 27.66 -4.48
N PRO A 114 6.39 27.41 -4.31
CA PRO A 114 6.94 26.82 -3.07
C PRO A 114 7.18 27.88 -1.97
N THR A 115 6.55 29.04 -2.08
CA THR A 115 6.67 30.13 -1.11
C THR A 115 5.31 30.80 -0.90
N GLU A 116 5.01 31.16 0.34
CA GLU A 116 3.79 31.90 0.66
C GLU A 116 3.79 33.30 0.00
N GLY A 117 4.96 33.94 -0.06
CA GLY A 117 5.11 35.36 -0.37
C GLY A 117 5.04 36.21 0.90
N SER A 118 5.03 37.54 0.76
CA SER A 118 4.90 38.47 1.88
C SER A 118 3.45 38.94 2.06
N GLY A 119 3.02 39.16 3.32
CA GLY A 119 1.77 39.85 3.66
C GLY A 119 0.47 39.04 3.53
N THR A 120 0.56 37.72 3.33
CA THR A 120 -0.59 36.81 3.18
C THR A 120 -1.14 36.29 4.52
N GLY A 121 -0.29 36.18 5.55
CA GLY A 121 -0.70 35.88 6.92
C GLY A 121 -1.08 34.42 7.20
N CYS A 122 -0.80 33.50 6.27
CA CYS A 122 -0.89 32.06 6.48
C CYS A 122 0.34 31.52 7.23
N ASP A 123 1.53 32.07 6.95
CA ASP A 123 2.80 31.73 7.59
C ASP A 123 3.06 30.21 7.75
N PRO A 124 2.89 29.39 6.69
CA PRO A 124 3.19 27.95 6.77
C PRO A 124 4.65 27.68 7.15
N GLN A 125 5.56 28.62 6.88
CA GLN A 125 6.97 28.57 7.24
C GLN A 125 7.23 28.48 8.75
N ALA A 126 6.25 28.85 9.59
CA ALA A 126 6.34 28.66 11.03
C ALA A 126 6.23 27.18 11.46
N THR A 127 5.70 26.32 10.58
CA THR A 127 5.42 24.90 10.86
C THR A 127 6.24 23.97 9.96
N THR A 128 6.39 24.31 8.68
CA THR A 128 7.02 23.45 7.67
C THR A 128 7.81 24.28 6.67
N THR A 129 8.91 23.72 6.18
CA THR A 129 9.66 24.26 5.03
C THR A 129 9.26 23.61 3.71
N ASN A 130 8.42 22.57 3.75
CA ASN A 130 8.05 21.75 2.61
C ASN A 130 6.53 21.80 2.39
N PHE A 131 6.07 22.80 1.64
CA PHE A 131 4.65 22.97 1.33
C PHE A 131 4.47 23.40 -0.12
N VAL A 132 3.25 23.24 -0.63
CA VAL A 132 2.86 23.75 -1.94
C VAL A 132 1.72 24.76 -1.79
N LYS A 133 1.90 25.97 -2.36
CA LYS A 133 0.83 26.95 -2.51
C LYS A 133 0.24 26.84 -3.91
N VAL A 134 -1.07 26.64 -3.98
CA VAL A 134 -1.87 26.58 -5.21
C VAL A 134 -2.68 27.88 -5.31
N ASN A 135 -2.33 28.75 -6.26
CA ASN A 135 -3.13 29.95 -6.50
C ASN A 135 -4.43 29.61 -7.23
N THR A 136 -5.52 30.29 -6.86
CA THR A 136 -6.86 30.03 -7.38
C THR A 136 -7.51 31.29 -7.91
N GLU A 137 -8.42 31.13 -8.86
CA GLU A 137 -9.31 32.20 -9.32
C GLU A 137 -10.64 32.20 -8.55
N ALA A 138 -11.45 33.24 -8.75
CA ALA A 138 -12.74 33.35 -8.10
C ALA A 138 -13.71 32.25 -8.57
N ALA A 139 -14.19 31.41 -7.65
CA ALA A 139 -15.17 30.37 -7.93
C ALA A 139 -16.07 30.08 -6.70
N THR A 140 -17.09 29.25 -6.88
CA THR A 140 -17.89 28.66 -5.77
C THR A 140 -17.33 27.32 -5.29
N SER A 141 -16.57 26.66 -6.17
CA SER A 141 -15.87 25.40 -5.93
C SER A 141 -14.54 25.41 -6.67
N TRP A 142 -13.54 24.75 -6.06
CA TRP A 142 -12.21 24.58 -6.60
C TRP A 142 -11.87 23.10 -6.57
N VAL A 143 -11.63 22.51 -7.74
CA VAL A 143 -11.10 21.16 -7.89
C VAL A 143 -9.63 21.29 -8.22
N ILE A 144 -8.79 21.02 -7.24
CA ILE A 144 -7.34 21.06 -7.37
C ILE A 144 -6.85 19.62 -7.54
N VAL A 145 -6.24 19.33 -8.67
CA VAL A 145 -5.65 18.01 -8.94
C VAL A 145 -4.14 18.15 -8.95
N ILE A 146 -3.42 17.32 -8.19
CA ILE A 146 -1.95 17.28 -8.13
C ILE A 146 -1.52 15.85 -8.45
N LYS A 147 -0.65 15.69 -9.45
CA LYS A 147 -0.01 14.41 -9.79
C LYS A 147 1.45 14.44 -9.33
N PHE A 148 1.83 13.46 -8.53
CA PHE A 148 3.21 13.21 -8.13
C PHE A 148 3.89 12.17 -9.03
N ASP A 149 5.21 12.11 -8.95
CA ASP A 149 6.09 11.17 -9.67
C ASP A 149 6.01 9.73 -9.16
N ARG A 150 5.63 9.54 -7.89
CA ARG A 150 5.39 8.24 -7.25
C ARG A 150 4.15 8.27 -6.34
N GLY A 151 3.76 7.10 -5.85
CA GLY A 151 2.68 6.95 -4.90
C GLY A 151 3.04 7.47 -3.52
N TYR A 152 2.08 8.07 -2.82
CA TYR A 152 2.23 8.48 -1.43
C TYR A 152 1.02 8.00 -0.61
N ALA A 153 1.29 7.44 0.56
CA ALA A 153 0.26 7.06 1.52
C ALA A 153 -0.45 8.31 2.06
N SER A 154 -1.63 8.13 2.65
CA SER A 154 -2.35 9.26 3.26
C SER A 154 -1.87 9.57 4.67
N ALA A 155 -1.64 10.86 4.96
CA ALA A 155 -1.34 11.38 6.29
C ALA A 155 -2.22 12.61 6.60
N GLU A 156 -2.39 12.93 7.89
CA GLU A 156 -2.98 14.20 8.29
C GLU A 156 -1.89 15.28 8.37
N ALA A 157 -2.10 16.38 7.66
CA ALA A 157 -1.17 17.50 7.60
C ALA A 157 -1.87 18.83 7.83
N ASP A 158 -1.10 19.88 8.12
CA ASP A 158 -1.65 21.23 8.13
C ASP A 158 -1.96 21.68 6.70
N SER A 159 -3.11 22.32 6.54
CA SER A 159 -3.47 23.03 5.32
C SER A 159 -3.99 24.41 5.66
N TRP A 160 -3.86 25.34 4.71
CA TRP A 160 -4.25 26.73 4.88
C TRP A 160 -5.16 27.19 3.74
N ILE A 161 -6.23 27.87 4.12
CA ILE A 161 -7.15 28.55 3.21
C ILE A 161 -6.95 30.06 3.33
N LYS A 162 -6.45 30.68 2.25
CA LYS A 162 -6.44 32.13 2.10
C LYS A 162 -7.68 32.59 1.35
N ALA A 163 -8.51 33.39 2.01
CA ALA A 163 -9.69 33.98 1.40
C ALA A 163 -9.85 35.45 1.84
N GLY A 164 -10.04 36.36 0.88
CA GLY A 164 -10.07 37.79 1.17
C GLY A 164 -8.83 38.25 1.95
N THR A 165 -9.03 38.83 3.13
CA THR A 165 -7.95 39.27 4.04
C THR A 165 -7.62 38.24 5.14
N SER A 166 -8.35 37.13 5.25
CA SER A 166 -8.05 36.03 6.19
C SER A 166 -7.09 35.02 5.61
N CYS A 167 -6.31 34.42 6.51
CA CYS A 167 -5.83 33.06 6.34
C CYS A 167 -6.20 32.23 7.58
N ASN A 168 -6.60 30.98 7.36
CA ASN A 168 -6.97 30.05 8.42
C ASN A 168 -6.35 28.69 8.11
N SER A 169 -5.91 27.97 9.14
CA SER A 169 -5.41 26.60 9.02
C SER A 169 -6.34 25.58 9.67
N ALA A 170 -6.25 24.33 9.20
CA ALA A 170 -6.79 23.15 9.85
C ALA A 170 -6.01 21.92 9.40
N LYS A 171 -6.31 20.76 9.99
CA LYS A 171 -5.83 19.48 9.49
C LYS A 171 -6.64 19.03 8.28
N SER A 172 -5.98 18.48 7.28
CA SER A 172 -6.58 17.78 6.13
C SER A 172 -5.70 16.62 5.70
N THR A 173 -6.28 15.68 4.97
CA THR A 173 -5.51 14.60 4.32
C THR A 173 -4.53 15.18 3.30
N ALA A 174 -3.29 14.71 3.33
CA ALA A 174 -2.20 15.12 2.46
C ALA A 174 -1.23 13.94 2.20
N PRO A 175 -0.31 14.07 1.22
CA PRO A 175 0.71 13.04 0.96
C PRO A 175 1.60 12.79 2.20
N GLY A 176 1.71 11.52 2.58
CA GLY A 176 2.53 11.00 3.66
C GLY A 176 3.87 10.43 3.16
N CYS A 177 4.20 9.23 3.65
CA CYS A 177 5.35 8.48 3.16
C CYS A 177 5.11 7.94 1.75
N PRO A 178 6.17 7.74 0.96
CA PRO A 178 6.05 7.05 -0.32
C PRO A 178 5.38 5.70 -0.14
N ILE A 179 4.47 5.36 -1.05
CA ILE A 179 4.08 3.97 -1.23
C ILE A 179 5.27 3.35 -1.95
N GLU A 180 6.07 2.59 -1.23
CA GLU A 180 7.08 1.76 -1.88
C GLU A 180 6.35 0.73 -2.74
N ASP A 181 6.75 0.58 -4.00
CA ASP A 181 6.38 -0.59 -4.79
C ASP A 181 6.95 -1.80 -4.05
N TYR A 182 6.11 -2.45 -3.25
CA TYR A 182 6.51 -3.67 -2.60
C TYR A 182 6.40 -4.79 -3.60
N CYS A 183 7.48 -5.53 -3.76
CA CYS A 183 7.49 -6.75 -4.51
C CYS A 183 8.03 -7.88 -3.63
N SER A 184 7.55 -9.09 -3.86
CA SER A 184 8.06 -10.27 -3.19
C SER A 184 8.78 -11.19 -4.18
N PHE A 185 9.97 -11.64 -3.81
CA PHE A 185 10.63 -12.71 -4.53
C PHE A 185 10.00 -14.05 -4.12
N SER A 186 9.94 -15.00 -5.05
CA SER A 186 9.34 -16.31 -4.77
C SER A 186 10.12 -17.10 -3.72
N GLN A 187 9.46 -18.10 -3.11
CA GLN A 187 10.15 -19.11 -2.30
C GLN A 187 11.33 -19.78 -3.02
N GLY A 188 11.29 -19.89 -4.35
CA GLY A 188 12.39 -20.42 -5.14
C GLY A 188 13.65 -19.54 -5.05
N PHE A 189 13.50 -18.22 -5.04
CA PHE A 189 14.61 -17.28 -4.94
C PHE A 189 15.36 -17.42 -3.61
N PHE A 190 14.64 -17.52 -2.50
CA PHE A 190 15.25 -17.54 -1.17
C PHE A 190 15.73 -18.91 -0.70
N PHE A 191 15.10 -20.00 -1.15
CA PHE A 191 15.31 -21.33 -0.57
C PHE A 191 15.88 -22.37 -1.55
N ALA A 192 15.65 -22.22 -2.87
CA ALA A 192 16.04 -23.24 -3.84
C ALA A 192 17.50 -23.14 -4.30
N ASN A 193 17.89 -24.08 -5.17
CA ASN A 193 19.21 -24.11 -5.79
C ASN A 193 19.44 -22.81 -6.58
N GLY A 194 20.39 -22.00 -6.12
CA GLY A 194 20.66 -20.67 -6.65
C GLY A 194 20.61 -19.55 -5.60
N ALA A 195 20.01 -19.78 -4.43
CA ALA A 195 19.91 -18.79 -3.35
C ALA A 195 21.26 -18.23 -2.86
N LEU A 196 22.34 -18.98 -3.01
CA LEU A 196 23.70 -18.53 -2.68
C LEU A 196 24.36 -17.70 -3.80
N GLN A 197 23.75 -17.67 -4.99
CA GLN A 197 24.34 -17.10 -6.21
C GLN A 197 23.48 -15.97 -6.81
N ASN A 198 22.24 -15.80 -6.35
CA ASN A 198 21.28 -14.81 -6.84
C ASN A 198 21.13 -13.57 -5.93
N GLY A 199 21.99 -13.43 -4.92
CA GLY A 199 21.95 -12.31 -3.98
C GLY A 199 21.01 -12.49 -2.77
N ALA A 200 20.22 -13.58 -2.70
CA ALA A 200 19.29 -13.81 -1.60
C ALA A 200 19.96 -13.80 -0.22
N SER A 201 21.24 -14.16 -0.13
CA SER A 201 22.02 -14.10 1.12
C SER A 201 22.02 -12.73 1.80
N ALA A 202 21.85 -11.63 1.03
CA ALA A 202 21.76 -10.28 1.60
C ALA A 202 20.48 -10.07 2.43
N SER A 203 19.41 -10.82 2.18
CA SER A 203 18.16 -10.75 2.94
C SER A 203 18.19 -11.59 4.23
N TRP A 204 19.16 -12.51 4.37
CA TRP A 204 19.26 -13.42 5.52
C TRP A 204 20.13 -12.89 6.67
N VAL A 205 20.55 -11.61 6.64
CA VAL A 205 21.54 -11.04 7.59
C VAL A 205 21.15 -11.26 9.06
N ASN A 206 19.86 -11.15 9.38
CA ASN A 206 19.34 -11.36 10.73
C ASN A 206 18.71 -12.77 10.93
N GLY A 207 18.81 -13.63 9.93
CA GLY A 207 18.03 -14.86 9.83
C GLY A 207 16.55 -14.61 9.51
N LEU A 208 15.81 -15.70 9.33
CA LEU A 208 14.37 -15.73 9.12
C LEU A 208 13.71 -16.29 10.38
N THR A 209 12.85 -15.53 11.03
CA THR A 209 12.06 -16.01 12.18
C THR A 209 10.69 -16.47 11.72
N ILE A 210 10.30 -17.70 12.05
CA ILE A 210 8.93 -18.24 11.88
C ILE A 210 8.58 -19.02 13.15
N GLY A 211 7.43 -18.74 13.74
CA GLY A 211 6.96 -19.39 14.97
C GLY A 211 7.91 -19.22 16.15
N GLY A 212 8.54 -18.04 16.28
CA GLY A 212 9.51 -17.75 17.33
C GLY A 212 10.88 -18.43 17.19
N VAL A 213 11.12 -19.19 16.11
CA VAL A 213 12.43 -19.81 15.83
C VAL A 213 13.11 -19.08 14.68
N THR A 214 14.33 -18.60 14.92
CA THR A 214 15.16 -17.95 13.89
C THR A 214 16.04 -18.99 13.18
N TYR A 215 15.88 -19.09 11.86
CA TYR A 215 16.65 -19.94 10.96
C TYR A 215 17.66 -19.10 10.19
N ASN A 216 18.87 -19.61 10.00
CA ASN A 216 19.81 -19.04 9.04
C ASN A 216 19.58 -19.59 7.62
N GLN A 217 20.24 -19.00 6.62
CA GLN A 217 20.04 -19.39 5.22
C GLN A 217 20.35 -20.87 4.97
N ALA A 218 21.44 -21.39 5.55
CA ALA A 218 21.82 -22.79 5.39
C ALA A 218 20.75 -23.74 5.96
N GLN A 219 20.14 -23.39 7.09
CA GLN A 219 19.01 -24.12 7.67
C GLN A 219 17.79 -24.05 6.74
N GLY A 220 17.41 -22.86 6.25
CA GLY A 220 16.31 -22.70 5.30
C GLY A 220 16.46 -23.56 4.04
N MET A 221 17.64 -23.52 3.43
CA MET A 221 17.96 -24.35 2.26
C MET A 221 17.96 -25.86 2.57
N THR A 222 18.38 -26.24 3.78
CA THR A 222 18.34 -27.63 4.23
C THR A 222 16.89 -28.12 4.37
N ILE A 223 16.01 -27.32 4.99
CA ILE A 223 14.58 -27.61 5.10
C ILE A 223 13.98 -27.78 3.70
N TRP A 224 14.27 -26.85 2.78
CA TRP A 224 13.81 -26.91 1.40
C TRP A 224 14.26 -28.17 0.66
N SER A 225 15.54 -28.53 0.77
CA SER A 225 16.11 -29.72 0.12
C SER A 225 15.45 -31.01 0.60
N ILE A 226 15.18 -31.12 1.90
CA ILE A 226 14.50 -32.27 2.50
C ILE A 226 13.03 -32.30 2.06
N ASP A 227 12.32 -31.17 2.11
CA ASP A 227 10.89 -31.09 1.79
C ASP A 227 10.58 -31.34 0.31
N ARG A 228 11.43 -30.85 -0.61
CA ARG A 228 11.30 -31.14 -2.05
C ARG A 228 11.68 -32.58 -2.41
N GLY A 229 12.21 -33.35 -1.46
CA GLY A 229 12.49 -34.76 -1.57
C GLY A 229 11.25 -35.66 -1.46
N PRO A 230 11.44 -36.99 -1.37
CA PRO A 230 10.32 -37.93 -1.25
C PRO A 230 9.65 -37.80 0.13
N GLY A 231 8.43 -37.26 0.16
CA GLY A 231 7.64 -37.08 1.38
C GLY A 231 7.28 -35.64 1.73
N GLY A 232 7.35 -34.72 0.76
CA GLY A 232 7.08 -33.29 0.94
C GLY A 232 5.79 -33.00 1.71
N ASN A 233 5.90 -32.07 2.65
CA ASN A 233 4.85 -31.70 3.58
C ASN A 233 4.25 -30.36 3.14
N GLN A 234 2.97 -30.37 2.75
CA GLN A 234 2.29 -29.16 2.27
C GLN A 234 2.27 -28.02 3.30
N VAL A 235 2.43 -28.31 4.59
CA VAL A 235 2.59 -27.29 5.63
C VAL A 235 3.89 -26.51 5.48
N LEU A 236 4.97 -27.17 5.03
CA LEU A 236 6.24 -26.50 4.77
C LEU A 236 6.17 -25.58 3.55
N ASN A 237 5.26 -25.80 2.60
CA ASN A 237 4.99 -24.79 1.58
C ASN A 237 4.52 -23.47 2.22
N ALA A 238 3.65 -23.51 3.23
CA ALA A 238 3.25 -22.30 3.96
C ALA A 238 4.43 -21.64 4.71
N PHE A 239 5.32 -22.45 5.30
CA PHE A 239 6.58 -21.96 5.89
C PHE A 239 7.42 -21.20 4.85
N PHE A 240 7.61 -21.77 3.65
CA PHE A 240 8.42 -21.14 2.62
C PHE A 240 7.76 -19.88 2.04
N GLN A 241 6.44 -19.87 1.87
CA GLN A 241 5.72 -18.69 1.38
C GLN A 241 5.81 -17.52 2.39
N LEU A 242 5.54 -17.78 3.67
CA LEU A 242 5.74 -16.77 4.72
C LEU A 242 7.20 -16.32 4.78
N GLY A 243 8.14 -17.26 4.68
CA GLY A 243 9.56 -16.96 4.67
C GLY A 243 9.97 -16.05 3.51
N ALA A 244 9.42 -16.27 2.32
CA ALA A 244 9.70 -15.46 1.14
C ALA A 244 9.23 -14.01 1.33
N VAL A 245 7.99 -13.83 1.79
CA VAL A 245 7.44 -12.50 2.06
C VAL A 245 8.22 -11.76 3.15
N ARG A 246 8.59 -12.44 4.24
CA ARG A 246 9.41 -11.84 5.31
C ARG A 246 10.80 -11.42 4.84
N LEU A 247 11.46 -12.26 4.05
CA LEU A 247 12.78 -11.95 3.50
C LEU A 247 12.74 -10.86 2.43
N SER A 248 11.57 -10.66 1.80
CA SER A 248 11.27 -9.50 0.96
C SER A 248 10.90 -8.23 1.74
N GLY A 249 10.63 -8.32 3.04
CA GLY A 249 10.27 -7.18 3.89
C GLY A 249 8.84 -6.69 3.73
N VAL A 250 7.92 -7.55 3.25
CA VAL A 250 6.54 -7.17 2.88
C VAL A 250 5.50 -7.95 3.68
N ASP A 251 5.83 -8.35 4.90
CA ASP A 251 5.00 -9.22 5.75
C ASP A 251 3.75 -8.54 6.32
N SER A 252 3.76 -7.21 6.43
CA SER A 252 2.58 -6.41 6.77
C SER A 252 1.40 -6.65 5.82
N GLU A 253 1.67 -6.92 4.55
CA GLU A 253 0.64 -7.08 3.51
C GLU A 253 -0.12 -8.41 3.64
N VAL A 254 0.45 -9.39 4.35
CA VAL A 254 -0.14 -10.72 4.55
C VAL A 254 -0.29 -11.08 6.03
N GLN A 255 -0.40 -10.07 6.91
CA GLN A 255 -0.34 -10.25 8.37
C GLN A 255 -1.33 -11.30 8.89
N THR A 256 -2.58 -11.31 8.39
CA THR A 256 -3.59 -12.28 8.84
C THR A 256 -3.18 -13.72 8.54
N GLN A 257 -2.59 -13.99 7.38
CA GLN A 257 -2.07 -15.31 7.01
C GLN A 257 -0.78 -15.63 7.77
N ALA A 258 0.08 -14.63 7.96
CA ALA A 258 1.32 -14.75 8.73
C ALA A 258 1.04 -15.19 10.17
N ASP A 259 0.04 -14.59 10.83
CA ASP A 259 -0.35 -14.93 12.21
C ASP A 259 -0.77 -16.41 12.34
N ILE A 260 -1.58 -16.92 11.41
CA ILE A 260 -2.02 -18.33 11.39
C ILE A 260 -0.81 -19.27 11.28
N ILE A 261 0.14 -18.95 10.40
CA ILE A 261 1.33 -19.77 10.16
C ILE A 261 2.26 -19.68 11.38
N ASP A 262 2.48 -18.50 11.94
CA ASP A 262 3.32 -18.30 13.12
C ASP A 262 2.78 -18.98 14.37
N ASP A 263 1.48 -18.90 14.65
CA ASP A 263 0.89 -19.57 15.81
C ASP A 263 1.06 -21.08 15.71
N TYR A 264 0.85 -21.64 14.51
CA TYR A 264 1.11 -23.05 14.25
C TYR A 264 2.59 -23.41 14.49
N PHE A 265 3.52 -22.67 13.89
CA PHE A 265 4.95 -22.94 14.04
C PHE A 265 5.50 -22.63 15.43
N THR A 266 4.84 -21.75 16.20
CA THR A 266 5.16 -21.50 17.61
C THR A 266 4.91 -22.75 18.45
N ALA A 267 3.79 -23.44 18.20
CA ALA A 267 3.48 -24.71 18.87
C ALA A 267 4.35 -25.88 18.37
N VAL A 268 4.74 -25.87 17.09
CA VAL A 268 5.71 -26.84 16.55
C VAL A 268 7.08 -26.63 17.19
N GLY A 269 7.52 -25.38 17.33
CA GLY A 269 8.89 -25.03 17.67
C GLY A 269 9.84 -25.23 16.49
N ASN A 270 11.05 -25.71 16.77
CA ASN A 270 12.06 -25.91 15.72
C ASN A 270 11.72 -27.12 14.83
N VAL A 271 11.48 -26.89 13.54
CA VAL A 271 11.05 -27.93 12.58
C VAL A 271 12.04 -29.09 12.46
N PHE A 272 13.34 -28.86 12.73
CA PHE A 272 14.33 -29.93 12.74
C PHE A 272 14.07 -31.00 13.82
N GLY A 273 13.29 -30.68 14.86
CA GLY A 273 12.83 -31.64 15.87
C GLY A 273 11.85 -32.69 15.35
N TYR A 274 11.31 -32.51 14.14
CA TYR A 274 10.32 -33.40 13.51
C TYR A 274 10.89 -34.18 12.32
N LEU A 275 12.22 -34.23 12.19
CA LEU A 275 12.86 -35.06 11.17
C LEU A 275 12.71 -36.54 11.50
N VAL A 276 12.20 -37.30 10.53
CA VAL A 276 12.07 -38.75 10.62
C VAL A 276 12.73 -39.39 9.41
N THR A 277 13.45 -40.50 9.63
CA THR A 277 14.03 -41.32 8.58
C THR A 277 13.33 -42.67 8.52
N VAL A 278 12.62 -42.95 7.42
CA VAL A 278 11.95 -44.23 7.17
C VAL A 278 12.47 -44.82 5.86
N ASN A 279 12.96 -46.06 5.90
CA ASN A 279 13.50 -46.76 4.72
C ASN A 279 14.58 -45.95 3.97
N GLY A 280 15.45 -45.26 4.70
CA GLY A 280 16.51 -44.43 4.14
C GLY A 280 16.05 -43.10 3.53
N LYS A 281 14.77 -42.73 3.68
CA LYS A 281 14.22 -41.44 3.26
C LYS A 281 13.96 -40.56 4.47
N THR A 282 14.49 -39.34 4.44
CA THR A 282 14.30 -38.33 5.49
C THR A 282 13.21 -37.36 5.07
N TYR A 283 12.26 -37.09 5.97
CA TYR A 283 11.18 -36.12 5.77
C TYR A 283 10.74 -35.49 7.11
N PHE A 284 9.92 -34.44 7.05
CA PHE A 284 9.37 -33.78 8.23
C PHE A 284 7.98 -34.31 8.58
N ASN A 285 7.85 -34.90 9.77
CA ASN A 285 6.59 -35.40 10.32
C ASN A 285 5.97 -34.39 11.29
N LEU A 286 5.51 -33.25 10.76
CA LEU A 286 4.89 -32.19 11.55
C LEU A 286 3.53 -32.62 12.14
N PRO A 287 3.12 -32.06 13.30
CA PRO A 287 1.86 -32.42 13.95
C PRO A 287 0.66 -32.02 13.09
N THR A 288 -0.49 -32.70 13.24
CA THR A 288 -1.70 -32.38 12.48
C THR A 288 -2.40 -31.09 12.93
N ASN A 289 -2.00 -30.57 14.09
CA ASN A 289 -2.49 -29.36 14.73
C ASN A 289 -1.39 -28.69 15.57
N GLY A 290 -1.43 -27.37 15.65
CA GLY A 290 -0.49 -26.56 16.42
C GLY A 290 -1.05 -25.15 16.59
N GLY A 291 -0.89 -24.55 17.77
CA GLY A 291 -1.29 -23.16 18.00
C GLY A 291 -2.79 -22.88 17.86
N GLY A 292 -3.64 -23.90 17.95
CA GLY A 292 -5.08 -23.78 17.70
C GLY A 292 -5.48 -23.92 16.22
N TYR A 293 -4.53 -24.10 15.30
CA TYR A 293 -4.78 -24.27 13.87
C TYR A 293 -4.52 -25.69 13.39
N THR A 294 -5.30 -26.11 12.40
CA THR A 294 -5.13 -27.37 11.67
C THR A 294 -4.19 -27.20 10.48
N VAL A 295 -3.58 -28.30 10.02
CA VAL A 295 -2.78 -28.33 8.79
C VAL A 295 -3.51 -27.71 7.58
N ALA A 296 -4.82 -27.96 7.44
CA ALA A 296 -5.61 -27.41 6.34
C ALA A 296 -5.70 -25.87 6.36
N GLN A 297 -5.84 -25.27 7.54
CA GLN A 297 -5.88 -23.81 7.70
C GLN A 297 -4.52 -23.18 7.39
N VAL A 298 -3.43 -23.82 7.82
CA VAL A 298 -2.06 -23.36 7.56
C VAL A 298 -1.73 -23.44 6.07
N ILE A 299 -2.14 -24.52 5.39
CA ILE A 299 -2.00 -24.65 3.93
C ILE A 299 -2.80 -23.56 3.20
N ALA A 300 -4.04 -23.30 3.63
CA ALA A 300 -4.86 -22.25 3.02
C ALA A 300 -4.22 -20.85 3.20
N ALA A 301 -3.70 -20.55 4.38
CA ALA A 301 -2.95 -19.32 4.63
C ALA A 301 -1.71 -19.21 3.72
N GLY A 302 -0.92 -20.28 3.61
CA GLY A 302 0.24 -20.33 2.71
C GLY A 302 -0.12 -20.15 1.23
N SER A 303 -1.25 -20.71 0.79
CA SER A 303 -1.73 -20.53 -0.59
C SER A 303 -2.16 -19.09 -0.88
N ALA A 304 -2.78 -18.41 0.08
CA ALA A 304 -3.14 -17.00 -0.05
C ALA A 304 -1.89 -16.12 -0.13
N ILE A 305 -0.86 -16.39 0.69
CA ILE A 305 0.45 -15.72 0.56
C ILE A 305 1.06 -15.98 -0.83
N GLY A 306 1.01 -17.22 -1.32
CA GLY A 306 1.51 -17.54 -2.66
C GLY A 306 0.82 -16.74 -3.77
N THR A 307 -0.49 -16.52 -3.66
CA THR A 307 -1.25 -15.67 -4.61
C THR A 307 -0.77 -14.22 -4.56
N PHE A 308 -0.57 -13.68 -3.36
CA PHE A 308 -0.01 -12.33 -3.18
C PHE A 308 1.39 -12.20 -3.81
N VAL A 309 2.26 -13.19 -3.61
CA VAL A 309 3.62 -13.20 -4.20
C VAL A 309 3.58 -13.24 -5.73
N ASP A 310 2.64 -14.01 -6.31
CA ASP A 310 2.47 -14.09 -7.77
C ASP A 310 1.94 -12.76 -8.35
N GLU A 311 1.04 -12.07 -7.64
CA GLU A 311 0.49 -10.76 -8.04
C GLU A 311 1.48 -9.61 -7.88
N ASN A 312 2.43 -9.73 -6.95
CA ASN A 312 3.41 -8.69 -6.59
C ASN A 312 4.85 -9.18 -6.78
N HIS A 313 5.12 -9.95 -7.84
CA HIS A 313 6.44 -10.54 -8.06
C HIS A 313 7.52 -9.49 -8.36
N CYS A 314 8.70 -9.62 -7.75
CA CYS A 314 9.87 -8.84 -8.17
C CYS A 314 10.47 -9.40 -9.47
N ASP A 315 10.72 -8.54 -10.46
CA ASP A 315 11.40 -8.88 -11.72
C ASP A 315 12.95 -8.85 -11.61
#